data_AF-A0AAV4QMM7-F1
#
_entry.id   AF-A0AAV4QMM7-F1
#
_cell.length_a   1.000
_cell.length_b   1.000
_cell.length_c   1.000
_cell.angle_alpha   90.00
_cell.angle_beta   90.00
_cell.angle_gamma   90.00
#
_symmetry.space_group_name_H-M   'P 1'
#
loop_
_entity.id
_entity.type
_entity.pdbx_description
1 polymer ?
#
loop_
_entity_poly.entity_id
_entity_poly.type
_entity_poly.pdbx_seq_one_letter_code
_entity_poly.pdbx_strand_id
1 'polypeptide(L)'
;MQLITSSWVQSKYYRSVPSRIIVLVQKICCLLIEKINEFLDPLTLFKGDRDNTQIKVKLSLDVLNLLIKSYYECREQIQPSDIEASSYPWEFQMKEFFLSLNLLFRDWRKFIKEIFSAAEVYFNIPCEKLIGLQQAPYKKRLEELKSTFIEIYNKFEVSLYNALDLQCKAFIEDFDAFSLKLQELDPKLGIAVGQICLTSKPSEEAFKMATIFQDIVKRRSAQKEFKNLLASHIVNIYVDFLKAKESYNNFIALLDKSDKRIIYKKTFLLFLVHCNGQ
;
A
#
# COMPACT_ATOMS: atom_id res chain seq x y z
N MET A 1 5.06 -33.57 -6.49
CA MET A 1 6.13 -33.65 -7.51
C MET A 1 6.94 -34.94 -7.42
N GLN A 2 7.38 -35.36 -6.23
CA GLN A 2 8.13 -36.60 -6.02
C GLN A 2 7.50 -37.84 -6.67
N LEU A 3 6.18 -38.05 -6.50
CA LEU A 3 5.49 -39.18 -7.16
C LEU A 3 5.57 -39.15 -8.69
N ILE A 4 5.59 -37.96 -9.29
CA ILE A 4 5.67 -37.76 -10.74
C ILE A 4 7.08 -38.11 -11.23
N THR A 5 8.12 -37.67 -10.51
CA THR A 5 9.50 -37.99 -10.84
C THR A 5 9.81 -39.47 -10.60
N SER A 6 9.31 -40.08 -9.52
CA SER A 6 9.42 -41.54 -9.32
C SER A 6 8.71 -42.32 -10.42
N SER A 7 7.52 -41.88 -10.86
CA SER A 7 6.79 -42.54 -11.96
C SER A 7 7.55 -42.47 -13.29
N TRP A 8 8.27 -41.37 -13.55
CA TRP A 8 9.13 -41.23 -14.73
C TRP A 8 10.37 -42.14 -14.67
N VAL A 9 11.02 -42.21 -13.50
CA VAL A 9 12.19 -43.07 -13.30
C VAL A 9 11.81 -44.55 -13.37
N GLN A 10 10.68 -44.96 -12.79
CA GLN A 10 10.31 -46.37 -12.67
C GLN A 10 9.54 -46.93 -13.88
N SER A 11 8.83 -46.10 -14.66
CA SER A 11 7.96 -46.57 -15.74
C SER A 11 8.52 -46.30 -17.13
N LYS A 12 8.76 -47.37 -17.91
CA LYS A 12 9.14 -47.31 -19.32
C LYS A 12 8.09 -46.61 -20.20
N TYR A 13 6.80 -46.67 -19.83
CA TYR A 13 5.70 -46.07 -20.59
C TYR A 13 5.57 -44.55 -20.44
N TYR A 14 5.95 -44.00 -19.28
CA TYR A 14 6.03 -42.55 -19.11
C TYR A 14 7.31 -42.02 -19.74
N ARG A 15 8.42 -42.75 -19.61
CA ARG A 15 9.72 -42.38 -20.18
C ARG A 15 9.74 -42.34 -21.71
N SER A 16 9.02 -43.25 -22.38
CA SER A 16 8.99 -43.34 -23.84
C SER A 16 8.27 -42.18 -24.53
N VAL A 17 7.43 -41.44 -23.80
CA VAL A 17 6.66 -40.31 -24.35
C VAL A 17 6.78 -39.10 -23.40
N PRO A 18 7.84 -38.29 -23.55
CA PRO A 18 8.12 -37.12 -22.69
C PRO A 18 6.94 -36.15 -22.54
N SER A 19 6.12 -36.00 -23.59
CA SER A 19 4.94 -35.11 -23.58
C SER A 19 3.87 -35.48 -22.54
N ARG A 20 3.80 -36.75 -22.09
CA ARG A 20 2.82 -37.19 -21.08
C ARG A 20 3.05 -36.52 -19.73
N ILE A 21 4.32 -36.37 -19.33
CA ILE A 21 4.68 -35.70 -18.08
C ILE A 21 4.44 -34.19 -18.19
N ILE A 22 4.78 -33.58 -19.33
CA ILE A 22 4.50 -32.16 -19.58
C ILE A 22 3.02 -31.87 -19.38
N VAL A 23 2.15 -32.63 -20.05
CA VAL A 23 0.69 -32.45 -19.95
C VAL A 23 0.19 -32.68 -18.52
N LEU A 24 0.76 -33.65 -17.80
CA LEU A 24 0.37 -33.93 -16.41
C LEU A 24 0.75 -32.78 -15.47
N VAL A 25 1.96 -32.24 -15.57
CA VAL A 25 2.39 -31.09 -14.77
C VAL A 25 1.60 -29.84 -15.15
N GLN A 26 1.33 -29.62 -16.44
CA GLN A 26 0.45 -28.53 -16.89
C GLN A 26 -0.95 -28.66 -16.29
N LYS A 27 -1.56 -29.86 -16.31
CA LYS A 27 -2.86 -30.11 -15.68
C LYS A 27 -2.85 -29.83 -14.19
N ILE A 28 -1.79 -30.21 -13.47
CA ILE A 28 -1.64 -29.88 -12.04
C ILE A 28 -1.57 -28.36 -11.84
N CYS A 29 -0.85 -27.64 -12.70
CA CYS A 29 -0.79 -26.18 -12.62
C CYS A 29 -2.16 -25.55 -12.90
N CYS A 30 -2.89 -26.01 -13.91
CA CYS A 30 -4.26 -25.57 -14.20
C CYS A 30 -5.19 -25.81 -13.01
N LEU A 31 -5.18 -27.03 -12.43
CA LEU A 31 -5.96 -27.37 -11.25
C LEU A 31 -5.58 -26.50 -10.03
N LEU A 32 -4.30 -26.19 -9.86
CA LEU A 32 -3.87 -25.30 -8.78
C LEU A 32 -4.40 -23.88 -8.99
N ILE A 33 -4.40 -23.37 -10.22
CA ILE A 33 -4.97 -22.07 -10.57
C ILE A 33 -6.47 -22.05 -10.29
N GLU A 34 -7.20 -23.11 -10.67
CA GLU A 34 -8.63 -23.27 -10.35
C GLU A 34 -8.88 -23.25 -8.83
N LYS A 35 -8.07 -23.96 -8.05
CA LYS A 35 -8.19 -23.96 -6.57
C LYS A 35 -7.85 -22.62 -5.95
N ILE A 36 -6.87 -21.89 -6.51
CA ILE A 36 -6.57 -20.52 -6.10
C ILE A 36 -7.74 -19.58 -6.43
N ASN A 37 -8.38 -19.76 -7.59
CA ASN A 37 -9.56 -18.98 -7.97
C ASN A 37 -10.73 -19.23 -7.01
N GLU A 38 -11.02 -20.49 -6.67
CA GLU A 38 -12.04 -20.84 -5.67
C GLU A 38 -11.72 -20.26 -4.29
N PHE A 39 -10.45 -20.27 -3.87
CA PHE A 39 -10.02 -19.81 -2.56
C PHE A 39 -10.08 -18.28 -2.39
N LEU A 40 -9.72 -17.56 -3.45
CA LEU A 40 -9.70 -16.10 -3.49
C LEU A 40 -11.08 -15.50 -3.81
N ASP A 41 -11.92 -16.24 -4.53
CA ASP A 41 -13.23 -15.83 -5.01
C ASP A 41 -13.19 -14.45 -5.72
N PRO A 42 -12.93 -14.41 -7.04
CA PRO A 42 -12.73 -13.17 -7.76
C PRO A 42 -13.94 -12.21 -7.72
N LEU A 43 -15.14 -12.72 -7.50
CA LEU A 43 -16.38 -11.91 -7.49
C LEU A 43 -16.59 -11.18 -6.15
N THR A 44 -16.01 -11.70 -5.07
CA THR A 44 -16.10 -11.09 -3.73
C THR A 44 -14.76 -10.51 -3.26
N LEU A 45 -13.68 -10.71 -4.04
CA LEU A 45 -12.32 -10.26 -3.74
C LEU A 45 -12.25 -8.79 -3.28
N PHE A 46 -12.95 -7.90 -3.99
CA PHE A 46 -12.94 -6.45 -3.71
C PHE A 46 -14.03 -6.01 -2.72
N LYS A 47 -15.02 -6.86 -2.43
CA LYS A 47 -16.11 -6.60 -1.47
C LYS A 47 -15.74 -7.06 -0.05
N GLY A 48 -14.88 -8.06 0.05
CA GLY A 48 -14.49 -8.69 1.31
C GLY A 48 -13.51 -7.86 2.13
N ASP A 49 -13.13 -8.41 3.28
CA ASP A 49 -12.10 -7.85 4.14
C ASP A 49 -10.74 -7.81 3.42
N ARG A 50 -10.22 -6.60 3.22
CA ARG A 50 -9.00 -6.32 2.45
C ARG A 50 -7.76 -6.95 3.08
N ASP A 51 -7.69 -6.95 4.41
CA ASP A 51 -6.53 -7.51 5.13
C ASP A 51 -6.50 -9.02 4.99
N ASN A 52 -7.66 -9.67 5.18
CA ASN A 52 -7.81 -11.10 4.95
C ASN A 52 -7.51 -11.46 3.48
N THR A 53 -8.02 -10.69 2.52
CA THR A 53 -7.75 -10.93 1.10
C THR A 53 -6.26 -10.79 0.79
N GLN A 54 -5.55 -9.83 1.36
CA GLN A 54 -4.11 -9.68 1.16
C GLN A 54 -3.30 -10.86 1.73
N ILE A 55 -3.74 -11.42 2.87
CA ILE A 55 -3.17 -12.65 3.44
C ILE A 55 -3.41 -13.83 2.50
N LYS A 56 -4.65 -14.00 2.00
CA LYS A 56 -4.99 -15.06 1.05
C LYS A 56 -4.15 -14.97 -0.24
N VAL A 57 -4.03 -13.77 -0.81
CA VAL A 57 -3.19 -13.47 -1.99
C VAL A 57 -1.75 -13.92 -1.74
N LYS A 58 -1.19 -13.59 -0.57
CA LYS A 58 0.18 -13.99 -0.21
C LYS A 58 0.31 -15.52 -0.12
N LEU A 59 -0.63 -16.19 0.54
CA LEU A 59 -0.64 -17.65 0.65
C LEU A 59 -0.71 -18.33 -0.72
N SER A 60 -1.56 -17.85 -1.63
CA SER A 60 -1.66 -18.40 -2.99
C SER A 60 -0.33 -18.30 -3.75
N LEU A 61 0.39 -17.19 -3.61
CA LEU A 61 1.72 -17.03 -4.20
C LEU A 61 2.77 -17.94 -3.57
N ASP A 62 2.73 -18.10 -2.25
CA ASP A 62 3.66 -18.98 -1.54
C ASP A 62 3.47 -20.44 -1.99
N VAL A 63 2.23 -20.89 -2.18
CA VAL A 63 1.92 -22.24 -2.72
C VAL A 63 2.45 -22.41 -4.14
N LEU A 64 2.28 -21.41 -5.01
CA LEU A 64 2.82 -21.46 -6.38
C LEU A 64 4.36 -21.52 -6.39
N ASN A 65 5.00 -20.71 -5.55
CA ASN A 65 6.46 -20.73 -5.40
C ASN A 65 6.94 -22.10 -4.88
N LEU A 66 6.22 -22.71 -3.95
CA LEU A 66 6.51 -24.05 -3.44
C LEU A 66 6.38 -25.12 -4.53
N LEU A 67 5.37 -25.04 -5.40
CA LEU A 67 5.22 -25.97 -6.53
C LEU A 67 6.43 -25.90 -7.46
N ILE A 68 6.85 -24.69 -7.81
CA ILE A 68 7.98 -24.45 -8.72
C ILE A 68 9.28 -24.90 -8.08
N LYS A 69 9.49 -24.56 -6.80
CA LYS A 69 10.66 -25.01 -6.05
C LYS A 69 10.72 -26.54 -6.00
N SER A 70 9.59 -27.18 -5.69
CA SER A 70 9.48 -28.65 -5.66
C SER A 70 9.77 -29.29 -7.01
N TYR A 71 9.37 -28.66 -8.13
CA TYR A 71 9.74 -29.12 -9.48
C TYR A 71 11.26 -29.12 -9.69
N TYR A 72 11.93 -28.03 -9.35
CA TYR A 72 13.38 -27.90 -9.52
C TYR A 72 14.17 -28.81 -8.57
N GLU A 73 13.76 -28.91 -7.31
CA GLU A 73 14.36 -29.84 -6.33
C GLU A 73 14.26 -31.30 -6.82
N CYS A 74 13.08 -31.71 -7.32
CA CYS A 74 12.92 -33.06 -7.85
C CYS A 74 13.71 -33.29 -9.15
N ARG A 75 13.94 -32.25 -9.97
CA ARG A 75 14.79 -32.33 -11.16
C ARG A 75 16.27 -32.55 -10.78
N GLU A 76 16.78 -31.81 -9.80
CA GLU A 76 18.16 -31.92 -9.34
C GLU A 76 18.47 -33.27 -8.68
N GLN A 77 17.46 -33.90 -8.07
CA GLN A 77 17.58 -35.23 -7.46
C GLN A 77 17.66 -36.38 -8.48
N ILE A 78 17.30 -36.15 -9.75
CA ILE A 78 17.40 -37.18 -10.80
C ILE A 78 18.86 -37.26 -11.24
N GLN A 79 19.56 -38.35 -10.90
CA GLN A 79 20.94 -38.54 -11.33
C GLN A 79 21.01 -39.17 -12.73
N PRO A 80 22.07 -38.89 -13.52
CA PRO A 80 22.29 -39.54 -14.81
C PRO A 80 22.36 -41.08 -14.71
N SER A 81 22.76 -41.61 -13.55
CA SER A 81 22.80 -43.03 -13.24
C SER A 81 21.42 -43.69 -13.10
N ASP A 82 20.37 -42.91 -12.85
CA ASP A 82 19.00 -43.41 -12.68
C ASP A 82 18.28 -43.61 -14.02
N ILE A 83 18.95 -43.23 -15.12
CA ILE A 83 18.42 -43.16 -16.47
C ILE A 83 19.28 -44.10 -17.35
N GLU A 84 18.69 -45.15 -17.93
CA GLU A 84 19.38 -46.00 -18.92
C GLU A 84 19.86 -45.16 -20.11
N ALA A 85 21.06 -45.45 -20.64
CA ALA A 85 21.80 -44.66 -21.65
C ALA A 85 21.04 -44.31 -22.96
N SER A 86 19.87 -44.91 -23.20
CA SER A 86 18.99 -44.68 -24.37
C SER A 86 17.77 -43.79 -24.08
N SER A 87 17.70 -43.18 -22.91
CA SER A 87 16.51 -42.45 -22.45
C SER A 87 16.64 -40.93 -22.58
N TYR A 88 15.52 -40.25 -22.85
CA TYR A 88 15.45 -38.79 -22.88
C TYR A 88 15.71 -38.20 -21.48
N PRO A 89 16.57 -37.16 -21.35
CA PRO A 89 16.76 -36.47 -20.08
C PRO A 89 15.48 -35.71 -19.68
N TRP A 90 15.33 -35.40 -18.39
CA TRP A 90 14.27 -34.51 -17.88
C TRP A 90 14.57 -33.06 -18.30
N GLU A 91 14.47 -32.79 -19.60
CA GLU A 91 14.68 -31.48 -20.24
C GLU A 91 13.41 -31.08 -20.97
N PHE A 92 12.38 -30.76 -20.19
CA PHE A 92 11.15 -30.21 -20.72
C PHE A 92 11.25 -28.69 -20.84
N GLN A 93 10.62 -28.09 -21.85
CA GLN A 93 10.41 -26.63 -21.99
C GLN A 93 9.50 -26.03 -20.89
N MET A 94 9.38 -26.68 -19.74
CA MET A 94 8.60 -26.21 -18.59
C MET A 94 9.21 -24.97 -17.94
N LYS A 95 10.50 -24.69 -18.18
CA LYS A 95 11.16 -23.48 -17.68
C LYS A 95 10.45 -22.21 -18.18
N GLU A 96 10.12 -22.14 -19.46
CA GLU A 96 9.41 -21.00 -20.05
C GLU A 96 8.00 -20.88 -19.47
N PHE A 97 7.27 -21.99 -19.37
CA PHE A 97 5.94 -22.02 -18.76
C PHE A 97 5.94 -21.53 -17.30
N PHE A 98 6.85 -22.00 -16.46
CA PHE A 98 6.96 -21.54 -15.07
C PHE A 98 7.40 -20.08 -14.96
N LEU A 99 8.27 -19.61 -15.87
CA LEU A 99 8.64 -18.19 -15.93
C LEU A 99 7.41 -17.34 -16.28
N SER A 100 6.64 -17.73 -17.30
CA SER A 100 5.41 -17.04 -17.69
C SER A 100 4.39 -17.02 -16.55
N LEU A 101 4.14 -18.16 -15.89
CA LEU A 101 3.26 -18.22 -14.73
C LEU A 101 3.72 -17.31 -13.59
N ASN A 102 5.01 -17.34 -13.23
CA ASN A 102 5.54 -16.48 -12.18
C ASN A 102 5.42 -14.99 -12.49
N LEU A 103 5.69 -14.60 -13.75
CA LEU A 103 5.57 -13.22 -14.18
C LEU A 103 4.13 -12.75 -14.06
N LEU A 104 3.19 -13.55 -14.58
CA LEU A 104 1.76 -13.30 -14.46
C LEU A 104 1.36 -13.08 -12.99
N PHE A 105 1.57 -14.07 -12.12
CA PHE A 105 1.18 -13.97 -10.70
C PHE A 105 1.84 -12.80 -9.96
N ARG A 106 3.09 -12.48 -10.30
CA ARG A 106 3.78 -11.32 -9.73
C ARG A 106 3.12 -10.02 -10.14
N ASP A 107 2.72 -9.89 -11.40
CA ASP A 107 2.12 -8.67 -11.91
C ASP A 107 0.68 -8.50 -11.38
N TRP A 108 -0.09 -9.59 -11.29
CA TRP A 108 -1.38 -9.59 -10.58
C TRP A 108 -1.24 -9.14 -9.12
N ARG A 109 -0.25 -9.67 -8.38
CA ARG A 109 0.02 -9.25 -7.00
C ARG A 109 0.27 -7.75 -6.91
N LYS A 110 1.01 -7.17 -7.86
CA LYS A 110 1.27 -5.72 -7.88
C LYS A 110 -0.03 -4.94 -8.07
N PHE A 111 -0.89 -5.36 -8.99
CA PHE A 111 -2.17 -4.70 -9.26
C PHE A 111 -3.08 -4.71 -8.02
N ILE A 112 -3.30 -5.88 -7.42
CA ILE A 112 -4.10 -6.01 -6.19
C ILE A 112 -3.51 -5.19 -5.05
N LYS A 113 -2.18 -5.22 -4.88
CA LYS A 113 -1.50 -4.43 -3.86
C LYS A 113 -1.71 -2.93 -4.07
N GLU A 114 -1.62 -2.45 -5.30
CA GLU A 114 -1.84 -1.03 -5.62
C GLU A 114 -3.28 -0.61 -5.29
N ILE A 115 -4.26 -1.39 -5.77
CA ILE A 115 -5.69 -1.15 -5.49
C ILE A 115 -5.96 -1.11 -3.98
N PHE A 116 -5.52 -2.12 -3.22
CA PHE A 116 -5.76 -2.17 -1.78
C PHE A 116 -5.00 -1.10 -1.00
N SER A 117 -3.77 -0.79 -1.40
CA SER A 117 -3.02 0.31 -0.76
C SER A 117 -3.68 1.67 -0.98
N ALA A 118 -4.32 1.87 -2.13
CA ALA A 118 -5.11 3.07 -2.39
C ALA A 118 -6.38 3.05 -1.53
N ALA A 119 -7.10 1.93 -1.52
CA ALA A 119 -8.30 1.75 -0.72
C ALA A 119 -8.06 2.03 0.78
N GLU A 120 -6.99 1.48 1.35
CA GLU A 120 -6.62 1.69 2.75
C GLU A 120 -6.48 3.17 3.11
N VAL A 121 -5.91 3.97 2.20
CA VAL A 121 -5.71 5.42 2.41
C VAL A 121 -7.00 6.20 2.17
N TYR A 122 -7.66 6.01 1.02
CA TYR A 122 -8.80 6.84 0.62
C TYR A 122 -10.08 6.55 1.43
N PHE A 123 -10.32 5.29 1.82
CA PHE A 123 -11.48 4.99 2.66
C PHE A 123 -11.34 5.55 4.08
N ASN A 124 -10.11 5.60 4.60
CA ASN A 124 -9.80 6.02 5.96
C ASN A 124 -9.33 7.47 6.08
N ILE A 125 -9.58 8.33 5.06
CA ILE A 125 -9.27 9.76 5.17
C ILE A 125 -10.07 10.34 6.36
N PRO A 126 -9.41 10.91 7.39
CA PRO A 126 -10.07 11.34 8.61
C PRO A 126 -10.72 12.74 8.46
N CYS A 127 -11.62 12.91 7.48
CA CYS A 127 -12.30 14.18 7.22
C CYS A 127 -13.06 14.73 8.44
N GLU A 128 -13.54 13.85 9.30
CA GLU A 128 -14.27 14.19 10.54
C GLU A 128 -13.42 14.96 11.55
N LYS A 129 -12.09 14.77 11.53
CA LYS A 129 -11.17 15.46 12.44
C LYS A 129 -10.95 16.94 12.06
N LEU A 130 -11.47 17.37 10.91
CA LEU A 130 -11.47 18.78 10.49
C LEU A 130 -12.76 19.46 10.95
N ILE A 131 -12.66 20.28 12.00
CA ILE A 131 -13.81 20.92 12.67
C ILE A 131 -13.78 22.45 12.49
N GLY A 132 -12.61 23.04 12.20
CA GLY A 132 -12.46 24.49 12.11
C GLY A 132 -13.08 25.13 10.85
N LEU A 133 -13.65 26.33 10.98
CA LEU A 133 -14.19 27.11 9.84
C LEU A 133 -13.15 27.37 8.73
N GLN A 134 -11.89 27.61 9.09
CA GLN A 134 -10.79 27.78 8.13
C GLN A 134 -10.44 26.48 7.40
N GLN A 135 -10.78 25.32 7.98
CA GLN A 135 -10.51 24.00 7.43
C GLN A 135 -11.67 23.48 6.56
N ALA A 136 -12.86 24.10 6.64
CA ALA A 136 -14.06 23.73 5.89
C ALA A 136 -13.86 23.57 4.36
N PRO A 137 -13.19 24.49 3.63
CA PRO A 137 -12.98 24.31 2.19
C PRO A 137 -12.08 23.10 1.88
N TYR A 138 -11.09 22.82 2.74
CA TYR A 138 -10.19 21.68 2.57
C TYR A 138 -10.89 20.36 2.89
N LYS A 139 -11.75 20.34 3.92
CA LYS A 139 -12.60 19.20 4.23
C LYS A 139 -13.47 18.81 3.04
N LYS A 140 -14.17 19.79 2.45
CA LYS A 140 -14.98 19.56 1.23
C LYS A 140 -14.14 18.97 0.10
N ARG A 141 -12.94 19.51 -0.14
CA ARG A 141 -12.02 18.99 -1.17
C ARG A 141 -11.57 17.56 -0.89
N LEU A 142 -11.31 17.18 0.37
CA LEU A 142 -10.98 15.81 0.74
C LEU A 142 -12.16 14.85 0.55
N GLU A 143 -13.38 15.29 0.87
CA GLU A 143 -14.61 14.54 0.63
C GLU A 143 -14.86 14.31 -0.86
N GLU A 144 -14.63 15.32 -1.70
CA GLU A 144 -14.71 15.20 -3.17
C GLU A 144 -13.68 14.19 -3.73
N LEU A 145 -12.44 14.24 -3.23
CA LEU A 145 -11.40 13.26 -3.60
C LEU A 145 -11.78 11.85 -3.18
N LYS A 146 -12.33 11.68 -1.96
CA LYS A 146 -12.84 10.40 -1.47
C LYS A 146 -13.99 9.89 -2.32
N SER A 147 -14.96 10.75 -2.68
CA SER A 147 -16.08 10.38 -3.56
C SER A 147 -15.59 9.89 -4.92
N THR A 148 -14.69 10.66 -5.55
CA THR A 148 -14.10 10.29 -6.84
C THR A 148 -13.37 8.95 -6.76
N PHE A 149 -12.68 8.68 -5.66
CA PHE A 149 -12.02 7.39 -5.44
C PHE A 149 -13.03 6.25 -5.30
N ILE A 150 -14.12 6.45 -4.53
CA ILE A 150 -15.18 5.45 -4.36
C ILE A 150 -15.79 5.08 -5.71
N GLU A 151 -16.04 6.06 -6.58
CA GLU A 151 -16.60 5.83 -7.91
C GLU A 151 -15.71 4.94 -8.79
N ILE A 152 -14.40 5.21 -8.82
CA ILE A 152 -13.48 4.38 -9.61
C ILE A 152 -13.26 3.00 -8.96
N TYR A 153 -13.34 2.90 -7.63
CA TYR A 153 -13.23 1.63 -6.91
C TYR A 153 -14.46 0.73 -7.11
N ASN A 154 -15.66 1.32 -7.14
CA ASN A 154 -16.92 0.61 -7.31
C ASN A 154 -16.98 -0.20 -8.61
N LYS A 155 -16.22 0.20 -9.64
CA LYS A 155 -16.08 -0.61 -10.86
C LYS A 155 -15.55 -2.02 -10.59
N PHE A 156 -14.61 -2.15 -9.64
CA PHE A 156 -14.08 -3.45 -9.23
C PHE A 156 -15.03 -4.24 -8.31
N GLU A 157 -15.91 -3.55 -7.58
CA GLU A 157 -16.92 -4.23 -6.75
C GLU A 157 -18.08 -4.77 -7.59
N VAL A 158 -18.50 -4.05 -8.63
CA VAL A 158 -19.64 -4.45 -9.48
C VAL A 158 -19.22 -5.34 -10.64
N SER A 159 -17.91 -5.45 -10.93
CA SER A 159 -17.42 -6.26 -12.04
C SER A 159 -17.76 -7.75 -11.86
N LEU A 160 -18.06 -8.38 -13.01
CA LEU A 160 -18.39 -9.80 -13.09
C LEU A 160 -17.24 -10.64 -13.68
N TYR A 161 -16.11 -10.00 -14.02
CA TYR A 161 -14.95 -10.68 -14.58
C TYR A 161 -14.09 -11.32 -13.49
N ASN A 162 -13.30 -12.32 -13.88
CA ASN A 162 -12.31 -12.91 -12.99
C ASN A 162 -11.11 -11.96 -12.84
N ALA A 163 -11.01 -11.24 -11.73
CA ALA A 163 -9.88 -10.36 -11.42
C ALA A 163 -8.53 -11.08 -11.22
N LEU A 164 -8.53 -12.41 -11.22
CA LEU A 164 -7.36 -13.28 -11.15
C LEU A 164 -6.87 -13.70 -12.54
N ASP A 165 -7.69 -13.50 -13.58
CA ASP A 165 -7.34 -13.77 -14.96
C ASP A 165 -6.67 -12.55 -15.60
N LEU A 166 -5.34 -12.59 -15.69
CA LEU A 166 -4.55 -11.54 -16.33
C LEU A 166 -4.65 -11.54 -17.87
N GLN A 167 -5.29 -12.54 -18.48
CA GLN A 167 -5.64 -12.47 -19.90
C GLN A 167 -6.99 -11.76 -20.09
N CYS A 168 -7.70 -11.45 -19.00
CA CYS A 168 -8.92 -10.67 -19.05
C CYS A 168 -8.61 -9.21 -19.38
N LYS A 169 -8.81 -8.85 -20.66
CA LYS A 169 -8.63 -7.48 -21.15
C LYS A 169 -9.44 -6.46 -20.38
N ALA A 170 -10.68 -6.81 -19.99
CA ALA A 170 -11.55 -5.93 -19.23
C ALA A 170 -10.93 -5.52 -17.87
N PHE A 171 -10.31 -6.45 -17.15
CA PHE A 171 -9.64 -6.12 -15.88
C PHE A 171 -8.42 -5.22 -16.10
N ILE A 172 -7.62 -5.50 -17.13
CA ILE A 172 -6.44 -4.68 -17.45
C ILE A 172 -6.87 -3.26 -17.81
N GLU A 173 -7.88 -3.11 -18.65
CA GLU A 173 -8.41 -1.80 -19.06
C GLU A 173 -8.95 -1.00 -17.86
N ASP A 174 -9.71 -1.65 -16.97
CA ASP A 174 -10.21 -1.03 -15.74
C ASP A 174 -9.06 -0.65 -14.79
N PHE A 175 -8.04 -1.52 -14.65
CA PHE A 175 -6.86 -1.24 -13.84
C PHE A 175 -6.05 -0.07 -14.38
N ASP A 176 -5.84 0.01 -15.70
CA ASP A 176 -5.11 1.10 -16.33
C ASP A 176 -5.86 2.42 -16.17
N ALA A 177 -7.19 2.42 -16.36
CA ALA A 177 -8.04 3.59 -16.10
C ALA A 177 -7.99 4.01 -14.63
N PHE A 178 -8.03 3.05 -13.70
CA PHE A 178 -7.89 3.30 -12.26
C PHE A 178 -6.51 3.90 -11.93
N SER A 179 -5.43 3.33 -12.46
CA SER A 179 -4.06 3.77 -12.24
C SER A 179 -3.84 5.20 -12.75
N LEU A 180 -4.35 5.52 -13.94
CA LEU A 180 -4.31 6.88 -14.48
C LEU A 180 -5.07 7.87 -13.59
N LYS A 181 -6.27 7.51 -13.12
CA LYS A 181 -7.03 8.36 -12.19
C LYS A 181 -6.33 8.53 -10.85
N LEU A 182 -5.70 7.48 -10.33
CA LEU A 182 -4.95 7.53 -9.08
C LEU A 182 -3.72 8.44 -9.18
N GLN A 183 -3.05 8.47 -10.33
CA GLN A 183 -1.96 9.42 -10.61
C GLN A 183 -2.43 10.89 -10.60
N GLU A 184 -3.70 11.16 -10.92
CA GLU A 184 -4.29 12.50 -10.80
C GLU A 184 -4.72 12.82 -9.35
N LEU A 185 -5.25 11.83 -8.61
CA LEU A 185 -5.80 12.02 -7.27
C LEU A 185 -4.72 12.15 -6.20
N ASP A 186 -3.67 11.32 -6.25
CA ASP A 186 -2.64 11.28 -5.20
C ASP A 186 -1.91 12.61 -5.00
N PRO A 187 -1.46 13.33 -6.05
CA PRO A 187 -0.85 14.65 -5.88
C PRO A 187 -1.84 15.65 -5.28
N LYS A 188 -3.11 15.62 -5.73
CA LYS A 188 -4.16 16.52 -5.21
C LYS A 188 -4.42 16.27 -3.73
N LEU A 189 -4.39 15.02 -3.30
CA LEU A 189 -4.51 14.62 -1.90
C LEU A 189 -3.33 15.15 -1.08
N GLY A 190 -2.10 14.94 -1.56
CA GLY A 190 -0.89 15.48 -0.91
C GLY A 190 -0.90 17.00 -0.77
N ILE A 191 -1.34 17.72 -1.82
CA ILE A 191 -1.47 19.18 -1.81
C ILE A 191 -2.52 19.62 -0.79
N ALA A 192 -3.70 19.00 -0.79
CA ALA A 192 -4.79 19.37 0.13
C ALA A 192 -4.35 19.23 1.60
N VAL A 193 -3.68 18.13 1.95
CA VAL A 193 -3.15 17.89 3.31
C VAL A 193 -2.04 18.87 3.65
N GLY A 194 -1.12 19.15 2.72
CA GLY A 194 -0.06 20.14 2.93
C GLY A 194 -0.62 21.53 3.18
N GLN A 195 -1.67 21.92 2.46
CA GLN A 195 -2.36 23.20 2.66
C GLN A 195 -3.04 23.27 4.03
N ILE A 196 -3.71 22.21 4.49
CA ILE A 196 -4.28 22.15 5.84
C ILE A 196 -3.21 22.43 6.90
N CYS A 197 -2.05 21.78 6.78
CA CYS A 197 -0.92 21.99 7.71
C CYS A 197 -0.41 23.44 7.66
N LEU A 198 -0.32 24.05 6.47
CA LEU A 198 0.12 25.44 6.33
C LEU A 198 -0.86 26.47 6.90
N THR A 199 -2.16 26.19 6.82
CA THR A 199 -3.20 27.07 7.35
C THR A 199 -3.38 26.95 8.86
N SER A 200 -2.94 25.83 9.45
CA SER A 200 -3.06 25.58 10.89
C SER A 200 -2.09 26.46 11.67
N LYS A 201 -2.62 27.27 12.59
CA LYS A 201 -1.84 28.15 13.48
C LYS A 201 -2.38 28.02 14.90
N PRO A 202 -1.53 27.86 15.92
CA PRO A 202 -0.06 27.90 15.91
C PRO A 202 0.59 26.64 15.30
N SER A 203 1.91 26.65 15.11
CA SER A 203 2.69 25.55 14.51
C SER A 203 2.42 24.17 15.15
N GLU A 204 2.05 24.12 16.43
CA GLU A 204 1.63 22.90 17.11
C GLU A 204 0.41 22.23 16.44
N GLU A 205 -0.58 23.01 15.99
CA GLU A 205 -1.76 22.48 15.30
C GLU A 205 -1.39 21.88 13.93
N ALA A 206 -0.41 22.47 13.25
CA ALA A 206 0.11 21.93 11.99
C ALA A 206 0.75 20.54 12.19
N PHE A 207 1.50 20.34 13.29
CA PHE A 207 2.06 19.02 13.62
C PHE A 207 0.98 18.00 14.01
N LYS A 208 -0.07 18.42 14.72
CA LYS A 208 -1.23 17.55 15.00
C LYS A 208 -1.89 17.11 13.70
N MET A 209 -2.11 18.02 12.76
CA MET A 209 -2.68 17.70 11.45
C MET A 209 -1.77 16.78 10.63
N ALA A 210 -0.46 17.03 10.61
CA ALA A 210 0.49 16.13 9.94
C ALA A 210 0.47 14.70 10.52
N THR A 211 0.29 14.58 11.83
CA THR A 211 0.16 13.28 12.51
C THR A 211 -1.16 12.59 12.16
N ILE A 212 -2.27 13.34 12.13
CA ILE A 212 -3.59 12.83 11.74
C ILE A 212 -3.57 12.25 10.33
N PHE A 213 -2.87 12.90 9.40
CA PHE A 213 -2.83 12.51 7.99
C PHE A 213 -1.57 11.71 7.61
N GLN A 214 -0.86 11.13 8.58
CA GLN A 214 0.39 10.39 8.34
C GLN A 214 0.23 9.26 7.32
N ASP A 215 -0.95 8.62 7.28
CA ASP A 215 -1.21 7.48 6.39
C ASP A 215 -1.25 7.90 4.92
N ILE A 216 -1.58 9.16 4.62
CA ILE A 216 -1.53 9.72 3.26
C ILE A 216 -0.09 9.76 2.75
N VAL A 217 0.87 9.96 3.65
CA VAL A 217 2.31 10.02 3.35
C VAL A 217 2.87 8.63 2.99
N LYS A 218 2.13 7.54 3.21
CA LYS A 218 2.49 6.20 2.73
C LYS A 218 2.50 6.11 1.19
N ARG A 219 1.71 6.97 0.50
CA ARG A 219 1.68 7.02 -0.97
C ARG A 219 2.75 7.98 -1.51
N ARG A 220 3.65 7.47 -2.37
CA ARG A 220 4.83 8.21 -2.85
C ARG A 220 4.50 9.54 -3.53
N SER A 221 3.49 9.56 -4.39
CA SER A 221 3.08 10.75 -5.15
C SER A 221 2.50 11.83 -4.22
N ALA A 222 1.64 11.45 -3.27
CA ALA A 222 1.10 12.35 -2.26
C ALA A 222 2.20 12.86 -1.32
N GLN A 223 3.11 11.99 -0.88
CA GLN A 223 4.25 12.34 -0.04
C GLN A 223 5.15 13.39 -0.66
N LYS A 224 5.40 13.31 -1.98
CA LYS A 224 6.25 14.27 -2.69
C LYS A 224 5.69 15.69 -2.57
N GLU A 225 4.41 15.86 -2.92
CA GLU A 225 3.76 17.17 -2.86
C GLU A 225 3.59 17.68 -1.42
N PHE A 226 3.27 16.77 -0.49
CA PHE A 226 3.19 17.11 0.93
C PHE A 226 4.53 17.64 1.47
N LYS A 227 5.65 16.98 1.13
CA LYS A 227 7.01 17.42 1.55
C LYS A 227 7.38 18.77 0.94
N ASN A 228 7.04 19.02 -0.33
CA ASN A 228 7.28 20.31 -0.98
C ASN A 228 6.59 21.45 -0.23
N LEU A 229 5.34 21.23 0.21
CA LEU A 229 4.59 22.22 0.95
C LEU A 229 5.07 22.38 2.40
N LEU A 230 5.46 21.29 3.07
CA LEU A 230 6.06 21.38 4.41
C LEU A 230 7.36 22.18 4.44
N ALA A 231 8.16 22.16 3.38
CA ALA A 231 9.36 22.99 3.29
C ALA A 231 9.04 24.49 3.46
N SER A 232 7.90 24.95 2.95
CA SER A 232 7.42 26.32 3.17
C SER A 232 6.94 26.59 4.61
N HIS A 233 6.50 25.55 5.33
CA HIS A 233 6.10 25.68 6.74
C HIS A 233 7.29 25.95 7.68
N ILE A 234 8.50 25.50 7.32
CA ILE A 234 9.73 25.78 8.09
C ILE A 234 9.96 27.30 8.22
N VAL A 235 9.62 28.06 7.18
CA VAL A 235 9.71 29.52 7.20
C VAL A 235 8.72 30.11 8.21
N ASN A 236 7.49 29.59 8.26
CA ASN A 236 6.49 30.05 9.23
C ASN A 236 6.90 29.74 10.67
N ILE A 237 7.47 28.56 10.91
CA ILE A 237 8.04 28.19 12.22
C ILE A 237 9.14 29.18 12.61
N TYR A 238 10.03 29.54 11.69
CA TYR A 238 11.08 30.52 11.94
C TYR A 238 10.51 31.90 12.30
N VAL A 239 9.46 32.35 11.61
CA VAL A 239 8.75 33.60 11.93
C VAL A 239 8.13 33.56 13.33
N ASP A 240 7.53 32.44 13.72
CA ASP A 240 6.96 32.29 15.06
C ASP A 240 8.05 32.31 16.15
N PHE A 241 9.22 31.71 15.88
CA PHE A 241 10.39 31.82 16.76
C PHE A 241 10.88 33.27 16.91
N LEU A 242 10.89 34.06 15.82
CA LEU A 242 11.27 35.47 15.88
C LEU A 242 10.30 36.28 16.75
N LYS A 243 8.99 36.05 16.63
CA LYS A 243 7.98 36.70 17.48
C LYS A 243 8.13 36.34 18.96
N ALA A 244 8.45 35.08 19.25
CA ALA A 244 8.71 34.63 20.62
C ALA A 244 9.96 35.32 21.19
N LYS A 245 11.03 35.43 20.39
CA LYS A 245 12.25 36.17 20.78
C LYS A 245 11.97 37.65 21.04
N GLU A 246 11.19 38.30 20.19
CA GLU A 246 10.81 39.71 20.36
C GLU A 246 9.98 39.91 21.64
N SER A 247 9.00 39.04 21.90
CA SER A 247 8.18 39.08 23.12
C SER A 247 9.03 38.89 24.38
N TYR A 248 9.99 37.97 24.35
CA TYR A 248 10.94 37.79 25.44
C TYR A 248 11.81 39.03 25.67
N ASN A 249 12.38 39.60 24.61
CA ASN A 249 13.21 40.80 24.70
C ASN A 249 12.42 42.00 25.27
N ASN A 250 11.16 42.17 24.83
CA ASN A 250 10.26 43.20 25.35
C ASN A 250 9.97 43.00 26.84
N PHE A 251 9.78 41.76 27.29
CA PHE A 251 9.60 41.43 28.70
C PHE A 251 10.84 41.75 29.54
N ILE A 252 12.04 41.38 29.07
CA ILE A 252 13.30 41.71 29.75
C ILE A 252 13.50 43.23 29.83
N ALA A 253 13.23 43.97 28.75
CA ALA A 253 13.34 45.43 28.73
C ALA A 253 12.35 46.12 29.69
N LEU A 254 11.15 45.56 29.87
CA LEU A 254 10.19 46.02 30.88
C LEU A 254 10.69 45.73 32.31
N LEU A 255 11.29 44.57 32.55
CA LEU A 255 11.89 44.21 33.83
C LEU A 255 13.06 45.12 34.22
N ASP A 256 13.89 45.52 33.26
CA ASP A 256 15.01 46.43 33.49
C ASP A 256 14.57 47.88 33.73
N LYS A 257 13.43 48.30 33.17
CA LYS A 257 12.82 49.63 33.41
C LYS A 257 12.03 49.72 34.72
N SER A 258 11.52 48.60 35.22
CA SER A 258 10.87 48.53 36.52
C SER A 258 11.92 48.29 37.61
N ASP A 259 11.97 49.15 38.64
CA ASP A 259 12.79 48.88 39.83
C ASP A 259 12.54 47.45 40.33
N LYS A 260 13.62 46.65 40.38
CA LYS A 260 13.69 45.19 40.56
C LYS A 260 12.99 44.62 41.81
N ARG A 261 12.25 45.43 42.58
CA ARG A 261 11.67 45.08 43.88
C ARG A 261 10.14 44.91 43.89
N ILE A 262 9.39 45.43 42.91
CA ILE A 262 7.91 45.48 43.04
C ILE A 262 7.18 44.35 42.28
N ILE A 263 7.76 43.80 41.20
CA ILE A 263 7.05 42.86 40.32
C ILE A 263 7.09 41.41 40.82
N TYR A 264 8.15 41.00 41.53
CA TYR A 264 8.27 39.64 42.05
C TYR A 264 7.16 39.28 43.06
N LYS A 265 6.61 40.26 43.80
CA LYS A 265 5.53 40.00 44.76
C LYS A 265 4.16 39.93 44.12
N LYS A 266 3.86 40.78 43.12
CA LYS A 266 2.51 40.86 42.52
C LYS A 266 2.28 39.81 41.44
N THR A 267 3.32 39.43 40.70
CA THR A 267 3.20 38.50 39.57
C THR A 267 3.24 37.03 40.03
N PHE A 268 4.01 36.71 41.07
CA PHE A 268 3.98 35.36 41.67
C PHE A 268 2.63 35.05 42.32
N LEU A 269 1.98 36.06 42.91
CA LEU A 269 0.61 35.95 43.43
C LEU A 269 -0.44 35.79 42.32
N LEU A 270 -0.32 36.50 41.19
CA LEU A 270 -1.21 36.34 40.04
C LEU A 270 -1.02 34.99 39.32
N PHE A 271 0.21 34.49 39.20
CA PHE A 271 0.49 33.19 38.61
C PHE A 271 -0.02 32.04 39.50
N LEU A 272 0.11 32.14 40.83
CA LEU A 272 -0.44 31.15 41.78
C LEU A 272 -1.97 31.18 41.83
N VAL A 273 -2.61 32.35 41.73
CA VAL A 273 -4.08 32.45 41.70
C VAL A 273 -4.65 31.88 40.40
N HIS A 274 -3.93 31.98 39.27
CA HIS A 274 -4.39 31.39 38.02
C HIS A 274 -4.13 29.87 37.93
N CYS A 275 -3.11 29.35 38.63
CA CYS A 275 -2.84 27.91 38.70
C CYS A 275 -3.68 27.16 39.76
N ASN A 276 -4.17 27.83 40.82
CA ASN A 276 -4.98 27.22 41.88
C ASN A 276 -6.51 27.45 41.70
N GLY A 277 -6.94 27.98 40.56
CA GLY A 277 -8.35 28.28 40.25
C GLY A 277 -8.95 27.38 39.18
N GLN A 278 -8.55 26.10 39.15
CA GLN A 278 -9.36 25.02 38.55
C GLN A 278 -10.34 24.48 39.60
#